data_AF-A0A1Q8TZS4-F1
#
_entry.id   AF-A0A1Q8TZS4-F1
#
_cell.length_a   1.000
_cell.length_b   1.000
_cell.length_c   1.000
_cell.angle_alpha   90.00
_cell.angle_beta   90.00
_cell.angle_gamma   90.00
#
_symmetry.space_group_name_H-M   'P 1'
#
loop_
_entity.id
_entity.type
_entity.pdbx_description
1 polymer ?
#
loop_
_entity_poly.entity_id
_entity_poly.type
_entity_poly.pdbx_seq_one_letter_code
_entity_poly.pdbx_strand_id
1 'polypeptide(L)'
;MTRSWGRRRAQEAGGALDRYAYAFLAGGRRRVVESAVVALTEQGALSLRATRLRPTGAVQSTHAVEYAVIVACPRSKRVQEVIDTVGRSQPLDDLARQLVCLGLLSGRRQRTTRAGRRLLAAAASEGSLPRYVVEGPAVLATGPVRHGLLSATPIPDGLGRTLRRMGKALDDDHGSSTDGAPGGGIGCGGSSGGD
;
A
#
# COMPACT_ATOMS: atom_id res chain seq x y z
N MET A 1 37.77 25.25 9.56
CA MET A 1 37.38 23.92 9.03
C MET A 1 35.87 23.76 9.17
N THR A 2 35.09 24.23 8.19
CA THR A 2 33.63 24.33 8.27
C THR A 2 32.97 23.45 7.21
N ARG A 3 32.43 22.33 7.69
CA ARG A 3 31.19 21.64 7.26
C ARG A 3 30.94 21.54 5.75
N SER A 4 31.49 20.50 5.13
CA SER A 4 31.13 20.01 3.79
C SER A 4 29.88 19.10 3.76
N TRP A 5 29.10 19.03 4.85
CA TRP A 5 27.92 18.16 5.00
C TRP A 5 26.75 18.50 4.04
N GLY A 6 26.69 19.72 3.51
CA GLY A 6 25.63 20.12 2.58
C GLY A 6 25.78 19.52 1.18
N ARG A 7 27.02 19.27 0.72
CA ARG A 7 27.29 18.78 -0.65
C ARG A 7 27.02 17.27 -0.81
N ARG A 8 27.16 16.48 0.27
CA ARG A 8 26.83 15.04 0.28
C ARG A 8 25.33 14.76 0.19
N ARG A 9 24.49 15.48 0.95
CA ARG A 9 23.02 15.30 0.89
C ARG A 9 22.42 15.73 -0.45
N ALA A 10 22.99 16.73 -1.11
CA ALA A 10 22.55 17.14 -2.44
C ALA A 10 22.96 16.14 -3.54
N GLN A 11 24.09 15.45 -3.38
CA GLN A 11 24.50 14.36 -4.28
C GLN A 11 23.64 13.09 -4.10
N GLU A 12 23.12 12.82 -2.90
CA GLU A 12 22.12 11.76 -2.67
C GLU A 12 20.73 12.12 -3.23
N ALA A 13 20.36 13.41 -3.28
CA ALA A 13 19.08 13.87 -3.82
C ALA A 13 19.02 13.91 -5.36
N GLY A 14 20.16 13.80 -6.04
CA GLY A 14 20.29 13.62 -7.50
C GLY A 14 20.85 12.26 -7.91
N GLY A 15 21.09 11.37 -6.94
CA GLY A 15 21.43 9.96 -7.18
C GLY A 15 20.17 9.16 -7.50
N ALA A 16 20.32 8.07 -8.24
CA ALA A 16 19.23 7.14 -8.54
C ALA A 16 18.36 6.92 -7.30
N LEU A 17 17.04 7.13 -7.43
CA LEU A 17 16.10 6.96 -6.33
C LEU A 17 16.36 5.66 -5.58
N ASP A 18 16.27 5.67 -4.26
CA ASP A 18 16.45 4.46 -3.48
C ASP A 18 15.30 3.45 -3.74
N ARG A 19 15.53 2.18 -3.39
CA ARG A 19 14.53 1.11 -3.58
C ARG A 19 13.18 1.38 -2.91
N TYR A 20 13.16 2.12 -1.80
CA TYR A 20 11.95 2.44 -1.05
C TYR A 20 11.20 3.61 -1.67
N ALA A 21 11.90 4.53 -2.31
CA ALA A 21 11.30 5.57 -3.14
C ALA A 21 10.58 4.95 -4.34
N TYR A 22 11.20 3.96 -5.01
CA TYR A 22 10.52 3.18 -6.05
C TYR A 22 9.33 2.38 -5.53
N ALA A 23 9.46 1.74 -4.36
CA ALA A 23 8.35 1.04 -3.71
C ALA A 23 7.17 2.00 -3.43
N PHE A 24 7.46 3.23 -3.00
CA PHE A 24 6.44 4.25 -2.77
C PHE A 24 5.74 4.65 -4.08
N LEU A 25 6.48 4.81 -5.17
CA LEU A 25 5.88 5.12 -6.48
C LEU A 25 4.98 3.97 -6.99
N ALA A 26 5.34 2.72 -6.70
CA ALA A 26 4.63 1.52 -7.14
C ALA A 26 3.35 1.24 -6.33
N GLY A 27 3.34 1.49 -5.01
CA GLY A 27 2.19 1.15 -4.17
C GLY A 27 2.07 1.95 -2.87
N GLY A 28 2.72 3.11 -2.80
CA GLY A 28 2.68 4.02 -1.67
C GLY A 28 3.32 3.46 -0.40
N ARG A 29 2.93 4.02 0.74
CA ARG A 29 3.46 3.69 2.08
C ARG A 29 3.43 2.19 2.38
N ARG A 30 2.32 1.53 2.06
CA ARG A 30 2.16 0.10 2.32
C ARG A 30 3.22 -0.72 1.56
N ARG A 31 3.42 -0.42 0.27
CA ARG A 31 4.42 -1.12 -0.55
C ARG A 31 5.84 -0.91 -0.03
N VAL A 32 6.15 0.27 0.51
CA VAL A 32 7.43 0.54 1.18
C VAL A 32 7.64 -0.41 2.36
N VAL A 33 6.64 -0.53 3.25
CA VAL A 33 6.76 -1.40 4.43
C VAL A 33 6.83 -2.87 4.02
N GLU A 34 6.02 -3.32 3.06
CA GLU A 34 6.09 -4.68 2.53
C GLU A 34 7.48 -5.00 1.97
N SER A 35 8.05 -4.08 1.18
CA SER A 35 9.39 -4.24 0.60
C SER A 35 10.48 -4.28 1.68
N ALA A 36 10.35 -3.47 2.73
CA ALA A 36 11.29 -3.47 3.86
C ALA A 36 11.22 -4.78 4.65
N VAL A 37 10.01 -5.32 4.88
CA VAL A 37 9.83 -6.62 5.55
C VAL A 37 10.45 -7.76 4.74
N VAL A 38 10.28 -7.76 3.42
CA VAL A 38 10.92 -8.74 2.54
C VAL A 38 12.44 -8.63 2.65
N ALA A 39 13.01 -7.44 2.44
CA ALA A 39 14.45 -7.23 2.49
C ALA A 39 15.06 -7.64 3.85
N LEU A 40 14.41 -7.30 4.96
CA LEU A 40 14.85 -7.66 6.30
C LEU A 40 14.74 -9.17 6.56
N THR A 41 13.78 -9.84 5.94
CA THR A 41 13.64 -11.30 6.07
C THR A 41 14.68 -12.03 5.22
N GLU A 42 14.96 -11.53 4.01
CA GLU A 42 16.03 -12.05 3.14
C GLU A 42 17.42 -11.88 3.80
N GLN A 43 17.63 -10.78 4.52
CA GLN A 43 18.85 -10.52 5.29
C GLN A 43 18.94 -11.32 6.61
N GLY A 44 17.88 -12.04 6.99
CA GLY A 44 17.81 -12.76 8.27
C GLY A 44 17.64 -11.87 9.51
N ALA A 45 17.45 -10.56 9.34
CA ALA A 45 17.19 -9.61 10.42
C ALA A 45 15.84 -9.85 11.10
N LEU A 46 14.85 -10.28 10.30
CA LEU A 46 13.53 -10.67 10.75
C LEU A 46 13.22 -12.12 10.33
N SER A 47 12.38 -12.78 11.12
CA SER A 47 11.75 -14.03 10.77
C SER A 47 10.23 -13.83 10.73
N LEU A 48 9.60 -14.24 9.64
CA LEU A 48 8.15 -14.21 9.47
C LEU A 48 7.59 -15.63 9.64
N ARG A 49 6.85 -15.84 10.73
CA ARG A 49 6.14 -17.10 11.00
C ARG A 49 4.64 -16.86 10.99
N ALA A 50 3.93 -17.56 10.09
CA ALA A 50 2.52 -17.39 9.78
C ALA A 50 2.17 -15.94 9.36
N THR A 51 1.89 -15.07 10.34
CA THR A 51 1.52 -13.66 10.15
C THR A 51 2.22 -12.74 11.15
N ARG A 52 3.24 -13.25 11.85
CA ARG A 52 3.98 -12.53 12.89
C ARG A 52 5.45 -12.38 12.54
N LEU A 53 5.92 -11.14 12.63
CA LEU A 53 7.32 -10.78 12.51
C LEU A 53 8.00 -10.92 13.87
N ARG A 54 9.20 -11.51 13.86
CA ARG A 54 10.08 -11.59 15.02
C ARG A 54 11.48 -11.09 14.63
N PRO A 55 12.12 -10.25 15.45
CA PRO A 55 13.53 -9.91 15.24
C PRO A 55 14.40 -11.13 15.56
N THR A 56 15.37 -11.39 14.69
CA THR A 56 16.38 -12.44 14.90
C THR A 56 17.64 -11.87 15.56
N GLY A 57 17.74 -10.54 15.68
CA GLY A 57 18.80 -9.83 16.42
C GLY A 57 20.14 -9.66 15.69
N ALA A 58 20.29 -10.21 14.49
CA ALA A 58 21.59 -10.37 13.84
C ALA A 58 22.05 -9.19 12.93
N VAL A 59 21.19 -8.23 12.61
CA VAL A 59 21.49 -7.21 11.58
C VAL A 59 21.11 -5.81 12.05
N GLN A 60 22.09 -4.89 12.03
CA GLN A 60 21.82 -3.46 12.15
C GLN A 60 21.52 -2.89 10.77
N SER A 61 20.29 -2.43 10.57
CA SER A 61 19.90 -1.76 9.33
C SER A 61 20.36 -0.33 9.29
N THR A 62 21.04 0.06 8.21
CA THR A 62 21.49 1.44 7.98
C THR A 62 20.36 2.33 7.45
N HIS A 63 19.29 1.75 6.90
CA HIS A 63 18.20 2.51 6.28
C HIS A 63 17.11 2.92 7.30
N ALA A 64 16.68 4.18 7.28
CA ALA A 64 15.70 4.73 8.22
C ALA A 64 14.36 3.96 8.24
N VAL A 65 13.88 3.54 7.06
CA VAL A 65 12.66 2.72 6.92
C VAL A 65 12.82 1.35 7.59
N GLU A 66 13.95 0.67 7.37
CA GLU A 66 14.20 -0.64 7.97
C GLU A 66 14.36 -0.56 9.48
N TYR A 67 15.07 0.47 9.95
CA TYR A 67 15.19 0.77 11.37
C TYR A 67 13.80 0.97 11.99
N ALA A 68 12.90 1.71 11.33
CA ALA A 68 11.52 1.89 11.81
C ALA A 68 10.75 0.55 11.90
N VAL A 69 10.97 -0.38 10.95
CA VAL A 69 10.38 -1.73 11.01
C VAL A 69 10.93 -2.54 12.18
N ILE A 70 12.24 -2.49 12.41
CA ILE A 70 12.89 -3.19 13.53
C ILE A 70 12.37 -2.65 14.87
N VAL A 71 12.32 -1.33 15.03
CA VAL A 71 11.79 -0.66 16.23
C VAL A 71 10.32 -0.99 16.45
N ALA A 72 9.53 -1.11 15.38
CA ALA A 72 8.14 -1.55 15.47
C ALA A 72 7.97 -3.03 15.91
N CYS A 73 9.04 -3.83 15.89
CA CYS A 73 9.03 -5.27 16.15
C CYS A 73 9.95 -5.70 17.33
N PRO A 74 9.68 -5.32 18.60
CA PRO A 74 10.59 -5.62 19.71
C PRO A 74 10.66 -7.11 20.14
N ARG A 75 9.59 -7.90 19.91
CA ARG A 75 9.56 -9.35 20.27
C ARG A 75 8.82 -10.18 19.23
N SER A 76 7.53 -9.88 19.06
CA SER A 76 6.71 -10.47 18.01
C SER A 76 5.52 -9.56 17.75
N LYS A 77 5.30 -9.17 16.49
CA LYS A 77 4.18 -8.31 16.13
C LYS A 77 3.50 -8.81 14.86
N ARG A 78 2.19 -8.60 14.72
CA ARG A 78 1.48 -8.98 13.49
C ARG A 78 1.96 -8.11 12.34
N VAL A 79 2.12 -8.70 11.15
CA VAL A 79 2.55 -7.98 9.95
C VAL A 79 1.68 -6.74 9.70
N GLN A 80 0.35 -6.88 9.83
CA GLN A 80 -0.57 -5.77 9.62
C GLN A 80 -0.34 -4.61 10.59
N GLU A 81 -0.13 -4.90 11.88
CA GLU A 81 0.14 -3.85 12.86
C GLU A 81 1.48 -3.15 12.60
N VAL A 82 2.46 -3.86 12.04
CA VAL A 82 3.74 -3.28 11.62
C VAL A 82 3.54 -2.38 10.40
N ILE A 83 2.77 -2.82 9.41
CA ILE A 83 2.38 -2.01 8.25
C ILE A 83 1.69 -0.72 8.70
N ASP A 84 0.75 -0.80 9.64
CA ASP A 84 0.02 0.37 10.13
C ASP A 84 0.89 1.30 10.97
N THR A 85 1.75 0.75 11.84
CA THR A 85 2.65 1.53 12.70
C THR A 85 3.70 2.25 11.86
N VAL A 86 4.42 1.52 11.00
CA VAL A 86 5.49 2.08 10.17
C VAL A 86 4.91 2.98 9.08
N GLY A 87 3.73 2.65 8.56
CA GLY A 87 2.98 3.47 7.60
C GLY A 87 2.75 4.92 8.04
N ARG A 88 2.68 5.16 9.35
CA ARG A 88 2.49 6.49 9.97
C ARG A 88 3.78 7.07 10.57
N SER A 89 4.93 6.49 10.26
CA SER A 89 6.21 6.92 10.83
C SER A 89 6.84 8.07 10.04
N GLN A 90 7.65 8.87 10.75
CA GLN A 90 8.37 10.01 10.20
C GLN A 90 9.23 9.67 8.96
N PRO A 91 9.96 8.53 8.89
CA PRO A 91 10.73 8.20 7.69
C PRO A 91 9.88 8.10 6.41
N LEU A 92 8.63 7.65 6.51
CA LEU A 92 7.73 7.57 5.36
C LEU A 92 7.15 8.93 5.00
N ASP A 93 6.97 9.83 5.98
CA ASP A 93 6.59 11.22 5.75
C ASP A 93 7.71 11.99 5.05
N ASP A 94 8.95 11.80 5.48
CA ASP A 94 10.14 12.40 4.86
C ASP A 94 10.29 11.94 3.41
N LEU A 95 10.15 10.64 3.16
CA LEU A 95 10.21 10.07 1.81
C LEU A 95 9.07 10.59 0.92
N ALA A 96 7.83 10.67 1.45
CA ALA A 96 6.72 11.25 0.71
C ALA A 96 6.95 12.73 0.37
N ARG A 97 7.47 13.52 1.33
CA ARG A 97 7.82 14.94 1.10
C ARG A 97 8.88 15.09 0.02
N GLN A 98 9.95 14.30 0.08
CA GLN A 98 11.00 14.30 -0.92
C GLN A 98 10.45 14.01 -2.33
N LEU A 99 9.60 12.99 -2.46
CA LEU A 99 8.99 12.63 -3.74
C LEU A 99 8.02 13.69 -4.27
N VAL A 100 7.35 14.44 -3.39
CA VAL A 100 6.54 15.61 -3.78
C VAL A 100 7.43 16.75 -4.28
N CYS A 101 8.52 17.05 -3.57
CA CYS A 101 9.49 18.08 -3.98
C CYS A 101 10.12 17.76 -5.36
N LEU A 102 10.33 16.47 -5.66
CA LEU A 102 10.81 15.99 -6.96
C LEU A 102 9.73 15.95 -8.06
N GLY A 103 8.47 16.27 -7.74
CA GLY A 103 7.35 16.23 -8.69
C GLY A 103 6.93 14.81 -9.10
N LEU A 104 7.37 13.78 -8.37
CA LEU A 104 7.05 12.37 -8.63
C LEU A 104 5.74 11.95 -7.97
N LEU A 105 5.31 12.67 -6.94
CA LEU A 105 4.01 12.55 -6.28
C LEU A 105 3.24 13.88 -6.31
N SER A 106 1.91 13.78 -6.33
CA SER A 106 1.03 14.92 -6.11
C SER A 106 0.88 15.24 -4.62
N GLY A 107 0.91 16.53 -4.25
CA GLY A 107 0.91 16.94 -2.83
C GLY A 107 -0.35 16.57 -2.03
N ARG A 108 -1.56 16.68 -2.60
CA ARG A 108 -2.82 16.48 -1.84
C ARG A 108 -3.19 15.02 -1.57
N ARG A 109 -2.98 14.14 -2.55
CA ARG A 109 -3.42 12.73 -2.46
C ARG A 109 -2.25 11.74 -2.54
N GLN A 110 -1.01 12.23 -2.60
CA GLN A 110 0.21 11.42 -2.78
C GLN A 110 0.07 10.44 -3.96
N ARG A 111 -0.68 10.84 -5.00
CA ARG A 111 -0.83 10.04 -6.22
C ARG A 111 0.41 10.21 -7.07
N THR A 112 0.92 9.11 -7.58
CA THR A 112 2.05 9.07 -8.51
C THR A 112 1.75 9.90 -9.76
N THR A 113 2.66 10.82 -10.09
CA THR A 113 2.54 11.67 -11.27
C THR A 113 2.93 10.91 -12.55
N ARG A 114 2.73 11.53 -13.72
CA ARG A 114 3.21 10.96 -14.99
C ARG A 114 4.74 10.79 -14.99
N ALA A 115 5.47 11.75 -14.41
CA ALA A 115 6.92 11.67 -14.28
C ALA A 115 7.32 10.48 -13.39
N GLY A 116 6.69 10.34 -12.22
CA GLY A 116 6.90 9.18 -11.34
C GLY A 116 6.62 7.84 -12.03
N ARG A 117 5.53 7.73 -12.80
CA ARG A 117 5.21 6.52 -13.56
C ARG A 117 6.25 6.20 -14.64
N ARG A 118 6.71 7.20 -15.38
CA ARG A 118 7.74 7.02 -16.42
C ARG A 118 9.06 6.55 -15.82
N LEU A 119 9.45 7.15 -14.71
CA LEU A 119 10.68 6.80 -14.02
C LEU A 119 10.61 5.39 -13.42
N LEU A 120 9.47 5.01 -12.82
CA LEU A 120 9.24 3.65 -12.34
C LEU A 120 9.30 2.62 -13.48
N ALA A 121 8.69 2.94 -14.63
CA ALA A 121 8.72 2.07 -15.80
C ALA A 121 10.14 1.91 -16.38
N ALA A 122 10.93 2.98 -16.41
CA ALA A 122 12.33 2.93 -16.85
C ALA A 122 13.15 2.01 -15.93
N ALA A 123 13.07 2.20 -14.62
CA ALA A 123 13.79 1.36 -13.66
C ALA A 123 13.34 -0.12 -13.71
N ALA A 124 12.04 -0.36 -13.93
CA ALA A 124 11.53 -1.72 -14.12
C ALA A 124 12.09 -2.36 -15.41
N SER A 125 12.21 -1.60 -16.51
CA SER A 125 12.76 -2.09 -17.77
C SER A 125 14.27 -2.34 -17.72
N GLU A 126 15.00 -1.58 -16.91
CA GLU A 126 16.44 -1.75 -16.69
C GLU A 126 16.77 -2.95 -15.77
N GLY A 127 15.78 -3.52 -15.07
CA GLY A 127 15.98 -4.64 -14.16
C GLY A 127 16.79 -4.28 -12.90
N SER A 128 16.94 -3.00 -12.59
CA SER A 128 17.74 -2.50 -11.46
C SER A 128 17.06 -2.66 -10.10
N LEU A 129 15.79 -3.11 -10.09
CA LEU A 129 14.97 -3.24 -8.88
C LEU A 129 14.52 -4.69 -8.63
N PRO A 130 14.50 -5.13 -7.36
CA PRO A 130 13.88 -6.40 -7.01
C PRO A 130 12.40 -6.42 -7.42
N ARG A 131 11.93 -7.55 -7.99
CA ARG A 131 10.55 -7.65 -8.51
C ARG A 131 9.48 -7.36 -7.47
N TYR A 132 9.71 -7.69 -6.20
CA TYR A 132 8.76 -7.42 -5.11
C TYR A 132 8.53 -5.93 -4.85
N VAL A 133 9.46 -5.05 -5.25
CA VAL A 133 9.31 -3.59 -5.13
C VAL A 133 8.26 -3.07 -6.12
N VAL A 134 8.30 -3.58 -7.36
CA VAL A 134 7.44 -3.14 -8.46
C VAL A 134 6.09 -3.87 -8.42
N GLU A 135 6.13 -5.20 -8.36
CA GLU A 135 4.97 -6.07 -8.52
C GLU A 135 4.32 -6.44 -7.16
N GLY A 136 5.07 -6.29 -6.05
CA GLY A 136 4.59 -6.58 -4.70
C GLY A 136 4.85 -8.00 -4.20
N PRO A 137 4.33 -8.37 -3.01
CA PRO A 137 4.64 -9.65 -2.37
C PRO A 137 4.05 -10.87 -3.09
N ALA A 138 3.17 -10.67 -4.07
CA ALA A 138 2.57 -11.75 -4.85
C ALA A 138 3.59 -12.51 -5.71
N VAL A 139 4.69 -11.86 -6.09
CA VAL A 139 5.76 -12.45 -6.93
C VAL A 139 6.77 -13.28 -6.15
N LEU A 140 6.70 -13.22 -4.83
CA LEU A 140 7.57 -14.02 -3.97
C LEU A 140 7.25 -15.51 -4.17
N ALA A 141 8.25 -16.36 -3.95
CA ALA A 141 8.00 -17.80 -3.90
C ALA A 141 6.95 -18.13 -2.83
N THR A 142 6.17 -19.19 -3.06
CA THR A 142 5.22 -19.69 -2.06
C THR A 142 5.97 -20.02 -0.78
N GLY A 143 5.57 -19.39 0.33
CA GLY A 143 6.24 -19.54 1.61
C GLY A 143 5.70 -18.61 2.69
N PRO A 144 6.28 -18.66 3.90
CA PRO A 144 5.80 -17.89 5.05
C PRO A 144 5.77 -16.38 4.81
N VAL A 145 6.73 -15.86 4.04
CA VAL A 145 6.82 -14.42 3.73
C VAL A 145 5.68 -13.96 2.84
N ARG A 146 5.45 -14.67 1.72
CA ARG A 146 4.32 -14.41 0.82
C ARG A 146 3.00 -14.54 1.57
N HIS A 147 2.81 -15.62 2.31
CA HIS A 147 1.57 -15.85 3.06
C HIS A 147 1.32 -14.75 4.10
N GLY A 148 2.32 -14.40 4.90
CA GLY A 148 2.19 -13.38 5.96
C GLY A 148 1.91 -11.98 5.42
N LEU A 149 2.47 -11.61 4.27
CA LEU A 149 2.22 -10.31 3.63
C LEU A 149 0.87 -10.27 2.91
N LEU A 150 0.47 -11.34 2.23
CA LEU A 150 -0.82 -11.39 1.54
C LEU A 150 -1.99 -11.44 2.53
N SER A 151 -1.86 -12.19 3.62
CA SER A 151 -2.86 -12.26 4.69
C SER A 151 -2.97 -10.99 5.54
N ALA A 152 -1.95 -10.12 5.50
CA ALA A 152 -2.04 -8.79 6.08
C ALA A 152 -2.92 -7.85 5.26
N THR A 153 -3.26 -8.18 4.01
CA THR A 153 -4.18 -7.35 3.21
C THR A 153 -5.54 -7.26 3.90
N PRO A 154 -5.95 -6.08 4.41
CA PRO A 154 -7.28 -5.95 4.98
C PRO A 154 -8.29 -6.21 3.86
N ILE A 155 -9.23 -7.12 4.12
CA ILE A 155 -10.43 -7.24 3.29
C ILE A 155 -11.13 -5.89 3.40
N PRO A 156 -11.48 -5.21 2.28
CA PRO A 156 -12.14 -3.92 2.35
C PRO A 156 -13.40 -4.00 3.22
N ASP A 157 -13.48 -3.16 4.27
CA ASP A 157 -14.63 -3.06 5.16
C ASP A 157 -15.85 -2.57 4.38
N GLY A 158 -16.59 -3.50 3.79
CA GLY A 158 -17.67 -3.18 2.86
C GLY A 158 -17.89 -4.25 1.80
N LEU A 159 -16.93 -5.14 1.56
CA LEU A 159 -17.10 -6.24 0.60
C LEU A 159 -18.34 -7.08 0.94
N GLY A 160 -18.57 -7.34 2.23
CA GLY A 160 -19.79 -8.03 2.69
C GLY A 160 -21.09 -7.26 2.39
N ARG A 161 -21.08 -5.91 2.49
CA ARG A 161 -22.25 -5.09 2.12
C ARG A 161 -22.49 -5.08 0.62
N THR A 162 -21.42 -5.01 -0.17
CA THR A 162 -21.48 -5.04 -1.64
C THR A 162 -21.96 -6.41 -2.13
N LEU A 163 -21.42 -7.51 -1.59
CA LEU A 163 -21.86 -8.87 -1.88
C LEU A 163 -23.30 -9.11 -1.45
N ARG A 164 -23.72 -8.61 -0.28
CA ARG A 164 -25.10 -8.72 0.19
C ARG A 164 -26.09 -7.90 -0.66
N ARG A 165 -25.68 -6.75 -1.19
CA ARG A 165 -26.46 -5.99 -2.20
C ARG A 165 -26.58 -6.75 -3.52
N MET A 166 -25.49 -7.35 -4.00
CA MET A 166 -25.53 -8.14 -5.23
C MET A 166 -26.35 -9.42 -5.08
N GLY A 167 -26.26 -10.11 -3.94
CA GLY A 167 -27.12 -11.25 -3.63
C GLY A 167 -28.61 -10.87 -3.61
N LYS A 168 -28.94 -9.71 -3.03
CA LYS A 168 -30.32 -9.20 -3.04
C LYS A 168 -30.84 -8.89 -4.45
N ALA A 169 -29.99 -8.37 -5.34
CA ALA A 169 -30.35 -8.13 -6.73
C ALA A 169 -30.54 -9.42 -7.55
N LEU A 170 -30.07 -10.58 -7.08
CA LEU A 170 -30.28 -11.88 -7.72
C LEU A 170 -31.52 -12.60 -7.18
N ASP A 171 -31.94 -12.32 -5.94
CA ASP A 171 -33.17 -12.87 -5.34
C ASP A 171 -34.45 -12.18 -5.89
N ASP A 172 -34.34 -10.94 -6.38
CA ASP A 172 -35.48 -10.17 -6.90
C ASP A 172 -35.98 -10.66 -8.29
N ASP A 173 -35.27 -11.61 -8.94
CA ASP A 173 -35.63 -12.17 -10.25
C ASP A 173 -36.37 -13.53 -10.18
N HIS A 174 -36.82 -13.97 -9.01
CA HIS A 174 -37.59 -15.23 -8.83
C HIS A 174 -39.02 -15.03 -8.32
N GLY A 175 -39.65 -13.92 -8.69
CA GLY A 175 -41.10 -13.72 -8.57
C GLY A 175 -41.87 -14.30 -9.76
N SER A 176 -42.26 -15.58 -9.61
CA SER A 176 -43.22 -16.32 -10.44
C SER A 176 -44.37 -15.48 -11.03
N SER A 177 -44.57 -15.57 -12.34
CA SER A 177 -45.82 -15.19 -13.01
C SER A 177 -47.01 -15.97 -12.45
N THR A 178 -48.10 -15.27 -12.13
CA THR A 178 -49.48 -15.80 -12.23
C THR A 178 -50.39 -14.66 -12.71
N ASP A 179 -51.14 -14.96 -13.76
CA ASP A 179 -52.05 -14.07 -14.49
C ASP A 179 -53.17 -13.44 -13.63
N GLY A 180 -53.51 -12.18 -13.96
CA GLY A 180 -54.70 -11.48 -13.47
C GLY A 180 -54.76 -10.03 -13.97
N ALA A 181 -55.56 -9.76 -15.00
CA ALA A 181 -55.73 -8.45 -15.63
C ALA A 181 -56.69 -7.49 -14.85
N PRO A 182 -57.07 -6.32 -15.40
CA PRO A 182 -56.58 -4.97 -15.08
C PRO A 182 -57.53 -4.15 -14.18
N GLY A 183 -56.98 -3.31 -13.30
CA GLY A 183 -57.78 -2.43 -12.42
C GLY A 183 -57.13 -1.06 -12.27
N GLY A 184 -57.87 -0.01 -12.64
CA GLY A 184 -57.37 1.35 -12.82
C GLY A 184 -57.09 2.15 -11.54
N GLY A 185 -56.64 3.39 -11.75
CA GLY A 185 -56.50 4.39 -10.70
C GLY A 185 -55.59 5.54 -11.11
N ILE A 186 -56.20 6.60 -11.66
CA ILE A 186 -55.60 7.89 -11.94
C ILE A 186 -55.32 8.61 -10.61
N GLY A 187 -54.18 9.30 -10.48
CA GLY A 187 -53.87 10.18 -9.36
C GLY A 187 -52.98 11.35 -9.79
N CYS A 188 -53.61 12.51 -9.99
CA CYS A 188 -53.00 13.79 -10.34
C CYS A 188 -52.51 14.59 -9.11
N GLY A 189 -51.59 15.54 -9.36
CA GLY A 189 -51.38 16.76 -8.54
C GLY A 189 -50.39 16.61 -7.38
N GLY A 190 -49.57 17.60 -7.02
CA GLY A 190 -49.38 18.98 -7.47
C GLY A 190 -48.56 19.76 -6.42
N SER A 191 -48.00 20.89 -6.85
CA SER A 191 -47.65 22.11 -6.07
C SER A 191 -46.44 22.08 -5.13
N SER A 192 -45.40 22.88 -5.44
CA SER A 192 -45.08 24.22 -4.84
C SER A 192 -44.30 24.09 -3.52
N GLY A 193 -43.07 24.56 -3.38
CA GLY A 193 -42.67 25.97 -3.37
C GLY A 193 -42.15 26.31 -1.95
N GLY A 194 -41.07 27.07 -1.83
CA GLY A 194 -40.56 27.54 -0.54
C GLY A 194 -39.13 28.05 -0.66
N ASP A 195 -39.00 29.37 -0.50
CA ASP A 195 -37.85 30.29 -0.53
C ASP A 195 -36.45 29.72 -0.25
#